data_AF-A0A4R8MED3-F1
#
_entry.id   AF-A0A4R8MED3-F1
#
_cell.length_a   1.000
_cell.length_b   1.000
_cell.length_c   1.000
_cell.angle_alpha   90.00
_cell.angle_beta   90.00
_cell.angle_gamma   90.00
#
_symmetry.space_group_name_H-M   'P 1'
#
loop_
_entity.id
_entity.type
_entity.pdbx_description
1 polymer ?
#
loop_
_entity_poly.entity_id
_entity_poly.type
_entity_poly.pdbx_seq_one_letter_code
_entity_poly.pdbx_strand_id
1 'polypeptide(L)'
;MKNIFATLVLFVFCFAVNAQEVVFKEATYQVKGSKIIKDGADVTKTLSIEDQQQIKDAFSVKKAELDKAKAAEKAELEKVKAKEKAVKKEEKAKKNQEKALKKAEKEQKKAEKALKAKEKAKSNFEKAGKKHKDAISKYEKLKNKGKLSPVDEKKSLENIEKLKEKLDKAKSKL
;
A
#
# COMPACT_ATOMS: atom_id res chain seq x y z
N MET A 1 -9.41 -19.53 -2.07
CA MET A 1 -9.73 -20.10 -0.74
C MET A 1 -9.87 -19.04 0.37
N LYS A 2 -10.46 -17.87 0.11
CA LYS A 2 -10.62 -16.80 1.13
C LYS A 2 -12.06 -16.59 1.59
N ASN A 3 -13.01 -17.27 0.95
CA ASN A 3 -14.44 -17.10 1.22
C ASN A 3 -15.07 -18.31 1.92
N ILE A 4 -14.36 -19.45 2.01
CA ILE A 4 -14.86 -20.69 2.62
C ILE A 4 -15.02 -20.55 4.14
N PHE A 5 -14.11 -19.82 4.81
CA PHE A 5 -14.22 -19.57 6.25
C PHE A 5 -15.40 -18.66 6.62
N ALA A 6 -15.78 -17.72 5.74
CA ALA A 6 -16.95 -16.87 5.97
C ALA A 6 -18.28 -17.61 5.73
N THR A 7 -18.29 -18.66 4.89
CA THR A 7 -19.51 -19.45 4.62
C THR A 7 -19.80 -20.47 5.73
N LEU A 8 -18.76 -20.98 6.40
CA LEU A 8 -18.94 -21.97 7.48
C LEU A 8 -19.53 -21.35 8.76
N VAL A 9 -19.25 -20.06 9.02
CA VAL A 9 -19.78 -19.34 10.20
C VAL A 9 -21.23 -18.88 10.00
N LEU A 10 -21.67 -18.67 8.76
CA LEU A 10 -23.04 -18.20 8.46
C LEU A 10 -24.09 -19.32 8.49
N PHE A 11 -23.70 -20.60 8.41
CA PHE A 11 -24.64 -21.72 8.28
C PHE A 11 -25.26 -22.20 9.61
N VAL A 12 -24.89 -21.60 10.75
CA VAL A 12 -25.47 -21.96 12.07
C VAL A 12 -26.67 -21.08 12.44
N PHE A 13 -27.00 -20.04 11.65
CA PHE A 13 -27.92 -18.98 12.06
C PHE A 13 -29.33 -19.02 11.44
N CYS A 14 -30.04 -20.16 11.46
CA CYS A 14 -31.46 -20.18 11.05
C CYS A 14 -32.49 -20.78 12.03
N PHE A 15 -32.12 -21.26 13.22
CA PHE A 15 -33.13 -21.69 14.20
C PHE A 15 -33.41 -20.58 15.23
N ALA A 16 -34.09 -19.53 14.75
CA ALA A 16 -34.84 -18.63 15.61
C ALA A 16 -36.15 -19.33 16.04
N VAL A 17 -36.05 -20.34 16.91
CA VAL A 17 -37.22 -20.86 17.62
C VAL A 17 -37.11 -20.38 19.06
N ASN A 18 -38.10 -19.60 19.48
CA ASN A 18 -38.22 -18.97 20.80
C ASN A 18 -38.44 -19.98 21.96
N ALA A 19 -38.00 -21.24 21.78
CA ALA A 19 -38.10 -22.33 22.75
C ALA A 19 -36.73 -23.00 22.86
N GLN A 20 -36.18 -23.05 24.07
CA GLN A 20 -34.89 -23.69 24.35
C GLN A 20 -35.16 -25.11 24.87
N GLU A 21 -34.52 -26.09 24.23
CA GLU A 21 -34.73 -27.52 24.49
C GLU A 21 -33.73 -28.07 25.50
N VAL A 22 -34.26 -28.82 26.47
CA VAL A 22 -33.50 -29.45 27.56
C VAL A 22 -33.77 -30.94 27.51
N VAL A 23 -32.71 -31.74 27.55
CA VAL A 23 -32.82 -33.20 27.63
C VAL A 23 -32.77 -33.59 29.10
N PHE A 24 -33.78 -34.31 29.56
CA PHE A 24 -33.89 -34.80 30.93
C PHE A 24 -34.54 -36.19 30.91
N LYS A 25 -33.92 -37.18 31.57
CA LYS A 25 -34.37 -38.60 31.56
C LYS A 25 -34.71 -39.09 30.14
N GLU A 26 -33.79 -38.88 29.20
CA GLU A 26 -33.90 -39.27 27.78
C GLU A 26 -35.07 -38.63 26.98
N ALA A 27 -35.81 -37.70 27.59
CA ALA A 27 -36.86 -36.93 26.92
C ALA A 27 -36.44 -35.46 26.73
N THR A 28 -36.84 -34.88 25.59
CA THR A 28 -36.61 -33.47 25.28
C THR A 28 -37.81 -32.63 25.71
N TYR A 29 -37.56 -31.60 26.50
CA TYR A 29 -38.55 -30.66 27.00
C TYR A 29 -38.26 -29.25 26.49
N GLN A 30 -39.31 -28.52 26.12
CA GLN A 30 -39.26 -27.09 25.82
C GLN A 30 -39.78 -26.30 27.02
N VAL A 31 -38.96 -25.40 27.56
CA VAL A 31 -39.39 -24.51 28.64
C VAL A 31 -39.79 -23.14 28.06
N LYS A 32 -41.04 -22.73 28.31
CA LYS A 32 -41.59 -21.44 27.90
C LYS A 32 -42.17 -20.72 29.11
N GLY A 33 -41.36 -19.85 29.72
CA GLY A 33 -41.72 -19.19 30.97
C GLY A 33 -41.88 -20.21 32.10
N SER A 34 -43.09 -20.33 32.65
CA SER A 34 -43.44 -21.29 33.71
C SER A 34 -43.88 -22.66 33.21
N LYS A 35 -44.12 -22.84 31.90
CA LYS A 35 -44.61 -24.08 31.30
C LYS A 35 -43.49 -24.97 30.80
N ILE A 36 -43.60 -26.27 31.08
CA ILE A 36 -42.75 -27.33 30.56
C ILE A 36 -43.57 -28.12 29.52
N ILE A 37 -43.10 -28.08 28.27
CA ILE A 37 -43.77 -28.70 27.13
C ILE A 37 -42.97 -29.91 26.68
N LYS A 38 -43.66 -31.03 26.47
CA LYS A 38 -43.10 -32.24 25.82
C LYS A 38 -44.00 -32.58 24.65
N ASP A 39 -43.42 -32.78 23.46
CA ASP A 39 -44.15 -33.13 22.23
C ASP A 39 -45.34 -32.20 21.90
N GLY A 40 -45.23 -30.92 22.26
CA GLY A 40 -46.28 -29.91 22.05
C GLY A 40 -47.35 -29.84 23.14
N ALA A 41 -47.38 -30.76 24.11
CA ALA A 41 -48.31 -30.77 25.23
C ALA A 41 -47.69 -30.19 26.52
N ASP A 42 -48.47 -29.42 27.29
CA ASP A 42 -48.07 -28.90 28.60
C ASP A 42 -48.11 -30.01 29.64
N VAL A 43 -46.93 -30.47 30.07
CA VAL A 43 -46.74 -31.55 31.04
C VAL A 43 -46.35 -31.02 32.42
N THR A 44 -46.49 -29.72 32.65
CA THR A 44 -46.03 -29.07 33.90
C THR A 44 -46.71 -29.70 35.12
N LYS A 45 -48.03 -29.92 35.08
CA LYS A 45 -48.77 -30.46 36.23
C LYS A 45 -48.60 -31.98 36.43
N THR A 46 -48.12 -32.70 35.41
CA THR A 46 -47.93 -34.15 35.45
C THR A 46 -46.54 -34.56 35.94
N LEU A 47 -45.59 -33.62 35.97
CA LEU A 47 -44.23 -33.82 36.48
C LEU A 47 -44.19 -33.57 38.00
N SER A 48 -43.35 -34.33 38.71
CA SER A 48 -43.07 -34.07 40.13
C SER A 48 -42.41 -32.70 40.30
N ILE A 49 -42.53 -32.11 41.49
CA ILE A 49 -41.93 -30.80 41.78
C ILE A 49 -40.40 -30.84 41.60
N GLU A 50 -39.75 -31.94 42.02
CA GLU A 50 -38.31 -32.14 41.79
C GLU A 50 -37.94 -32.20 40.31
N ASP A 51 -38.69 -32.96 39.49
CA ASP A 51 -38.41 -33.08 38.06
C ASP A 51 -38.62 -31.73 37.34
N GLN A 52 -39.67 -30.97 37.72
CA GLN A 52 -39.89 -29.63 37.19
C GLN A 52 -38.73 -28.68 37.51
N GLN A 53 -38.19 -28.77 38.72
CA GLN A 53 -37.09 -27.92 39.17
C GLN A 53 -35.80 -28.29 38.43
N GLN A 54 -35.48 -29.58 38.33
CA GLN A 54 -34.31 -30.05 37.57
C GLN A 54 -34.34 -29.66 36.09
N ILE A 55 -35.52 -29.73 35.45
CA ILE A 55 -35.68 -29.30 34.04
C ILE A 55 -35.45 -27.78 33.89
N LYS A 56 -35.96 -26.97 34.83
CA LYS A 56 -35.78 -25.51 34.83
C LYS A 56 -34.33 -25.12 35.12
N ASP A 57 -33.66 -25.83 36.02
CA ASP A 57 -32.25 -25.60 36.34
C ASP A 57 -31.38 -25.92 35.13
N ALA A 58 -31.58 -27.08 34.50
CA ALA A 58 -30.89 -27.46 33.27
C ALA A 58 -31.17 -26.49 32.10
N PHE A 59 -32.38 -25.94 32.01
CA PHE A 59 -32.72 -24.87 31.06
C PHE A 59 -31.90 -23.61 31.32
N SER A 60 -31.83 -23.18 32.59
CA SER A 60 -31.11 -21.96 32.98
C SER A 60 -29.62 -22.06 32.65
N VAL A 61 -29.02 -23.25 32.87
CA VAL A 61 -27.63 -23.54 32.54
C VAL A 61 -27.40 -23.46 31.03
N LYS A 62 -28.19 -24.18 30.22
CA LYS A 62 -28.07 -24.13 28.75
C LYS A 62 -28.26 -22.73 28.19
N LYS A 63 -29.21 -21.96 28.73
CA LYS A 63 -29.44 -20.58 28.33
C LYS A 63 -28.21 -19.72 28.61
N ALA A 64 -27.65 -19.83 29.82
CA ALA A 64 -26.45 -19.10 30.20
C ALA A 64 -25.24 -19.47 29.33
N GLU A 65 -25.08 -20.74 28.97
CA GLU A 65 -24.03 -21.19 28.04
C GLU A 65 -24.22 -20.61 26.64
N LEU A 66 -25.45 -20.60 26.12
CA LEU A 66 -25.77 -20.06 24.80
C LEU A 66 -25.57 -18.55 24.74
N ASP A 67 -25.95 -17.82 25.80
CA ASP A 67 -25.73 -16.38 25.89
C ASP A 67 -24.22 -16.05 25.99
N LYS A 68 -23.45 -16.85 26.74
CA LYS A 68 -21.97 -16.76 26.76
C LYS A 68 -21.36 -17.02 25.38
N ALA A 69 -21.83 -18.04 24.67
CA ALA A 69 -21.36 -18.37 23.32
C ALA A 69 -21.65 -17.23 22.32
N LYS A 70 -22.87 -16.67 22.34
CA LYS A 70 -23.24 -15.51 21.51
C LYS A 70 -22.43 -14.26 21.82
N ALA A 71 -22.15 -14.01 23.11
CA ALA A 71 -21.29 -12.89 23.52
C ALA A 71 -19.84 -13.08 23.03
N ALA A 72 -19.31 -14.30 23.14
CA ALA A 72 -17.98 -14.64 22.64
C ALA A 72 -17.89 -14.48 21.11
N GLU A 73 -18.89 -14.94 20.37
CA GLU A 73 -18.96 -14.80 18.91
C GLU A 73 -19.05 -13.34 18.47
N LYS A 74 -19.89 -12.52 19.13
CA LYS A 74 -19.95 -11.07 18.86
C LYS A 74 -18.59 -10.40 19.10
N ALA A 75 -17.92 -10.75 20.19
CA ALA A 75 -16.60 -10.20 20.50
C ALA A 75 -15.54 -10.61 19.47
N GLU A 76 -15.57 -11.85 18.98
CA GLU A 76 -14.73 -12.32 17.88
C GLU A 76 -15.01 -11.56 16.58
N LEU A 77 -16.29 -11.40 16.21
CA LEU A 77 -16.70 -10.69 15.00
C LEU A 77 -16.26 -9.22 15.03
N GLU A 78 -16.35 -8.55 16.17
CA GLU A 78 -15.85 -7.18 16.34
C GLU A 78 -14.33 -7.11 16.21
N LYS A 79 -13.59 -8.07 16.79
CA LYS A 79 -12.13 -8.15 16.63
C LYS A 79 -11.74 -8.35 15.16
N VAL A 80 -12.44 -9.21 14.42
CA VAL A 80 -12.19 -9.43 12.98
C VAL A 80 -12.45 -8.14 12.19
N LYS A 81 -13.58 -7.45 12.44
CA LYS A 81 -13.90 -6.17 11.78
C LYS A 81 -12.87 -5.08 12.10
N ALA A 82 -12.36 -5.02 13.34
CA ALA A 82 -11.33 -4.08 13.73
C ALA A 82 -9.99 -4.37 13.02
N LYS A 83 -9.58 -5.64 12.95
CA LYS A 83 -8.38 -6.08 12.22
C LYS A 83 -8.48 -5.77 10.73
N GLU A 84 -9.62 -6.03 10.09
CA GLU A 84 -9.82 -5.73 8.67
C GLU A 84 -9.71 -4.22 8.37
N LYS A 85 -10.32 -3.38 9.23
CA LYS A 85 -10.18 -1.92 9.12
C LYS A 85 -8.72 -1.46 9.29
N ALA A 86 -7.97 -2.07 10.21
CA ALA A 86 -6.56 -1.76 10.42
C ALA A 86 -5.71 -2.13 9.19
N VAL A 87 -5.88 -3.34 8.66
CA VAL A 87 -5.18 -3.80 7.45
C VAL A 87 -5.48 -2.89 6.26
N LYS A 88 -6.75 -2.51 6.06
CA LYS A 88 -7.15 -1.61 4.96
C LYS A 88 -6.54 -0.21 5.08
N LYS A 89 -6.34 0.30 6.31
CA LYS A 89 -5.63 1.57 6.55
C LYS A 89 -4.14 1.44 6.25
N GLU A 90 -3.52 0.37 6.70
CA GLU A 90 -2.10 0.10 6.48
C GLU A 90 -1.79 -0.08 4.99
N GLU A 91 -2.62 -0.80 4.24
CA GLU A 91 -2.46 -0.98 2.80
C GLU A 91 -2.55 0.36 2.04
N LYS A 92 -3.50 1.22 2.41
CA LYS A 92 -3.61 2.57 1.85
C LYS A 92 -2.38 3.42 2.17
N ALA A 93 -1.86 3.34 3.39
CA ALA A 93 -0.66 4.07 3.80
C ALA A 93 0.56 3.60 2.99
N LYS A 94 0.78 2.29 2.86
CA LYS A 94 1.86 1.71 2.04
C LYS A 94 1.76 2.14 0.57
N LYS A 95 0.56 2.10 -0.01
CA LYS A 95 0.33 2.53 -1.41
C LYS A 95 0.64 4.01 -1.62
N ASN A 96 0.33 4.87 -0.64
CA ASN A 96 0.64 6.29 -0.72
C ASN A 96 2.14 6.55 -0.56
N GLN A 97 2.81 5.86 0.37
CA GLN A 97 4.26 5.93 0.52
C GLN A 97 4.98 5.47 -0.74
N GLU A 98 4.58 4.35 -1.34
CA GLU A 98 5.18 3.86 -2.59
C GLU A 98 5.04 4.88 -3.74
N LYS A 99 3.88 5.52 -3.86
CA LYS A 99 3.67 6.58 -4.86
C LYS A 99 4.55 7.80 -4.60
N ALA A 100 4.73 8.19 -3.35
CA ALA A 100 5.59 9.30 -2.97
C ALA A 100 7.06 9.00 -3.30
N LEU A 101 7.54 7.80 -2.95
CA LEU A 101 8.90 7.34 -3.29
C LEU A 101 9.12 7.33 -4.81
N LYS A 102 8.18 6.79 -5.59
CA LYS A 102 8.26 6.78 -7.06
C LYS A 102 8.29 8.19 -7.67
N LYS A 103 7.63 9.17 -7.06
CA LYS A 103 7.68 10.57 -7.52
C LYS A 103 9.05 11.18 -7.20
N ALA A 104 9.51 11.03 -5.97
CA ALA A 104 10.82 11.52 -5.53
C ALA A 104 11.96 10.94 -6.37
N GLU A 105 11.93 9.64 -6.68
CA GLU A 105 12.93 8.98 -7.52
C GLU A 105 12.95 9.56 -8.95
N LYS A 106 11.77 9.82 -9.53
CA LYS A 106 11.66 10.44 -10.87
C LYS A 106 12.21 11.86 -10.87
N GLU A 107 11.95 12.64 -9.82
CA GLU A 107 12.45 14.01 -9.66
C GLU A 107 13.97 14.01 -9.49
N GLN A 108 14.50 13.14 -8.63
CA GLN A 108 15.95 12.96 -8.45
C GLN A 108 16.62 12.59 -9.77
N LYS A 109 16.07 11.62 -10.52
CA LYS A 109 16.63 11.20 -11.82
C LYS A 109 16.59 12.32 -12.87
N LYS A 110 15.56 13.18 -12.85
CA LYS A 110 15.50 14.37 -13.72
C LYS A 110 16.54 15.40 -13.32
N ALA A 111 16.68 15.68 -12.02
CA ALA A 111 17.68 16.59 -11.49
C ALA A 111 19.09 16.11 -11.81
N GLU A 112 19.39 14.82 -11.61
CA GLU A 112 20.68 14.22 -11.94
C GLU A 112 21.00 14.33 -13.45
N LYS A 113 20.03 14.04 -14.32
CA LYS A 113 20.20 14.23 -15.78
C LYS A 113 20.46 15.68 -16.15
N ALA A 114 19.74 16.62 -15.53
CA ALA A 114 19.93 18.05 -15.76
C ALA A 114 21.32 18.52 -15.30
N LEU A 115 21.79 18.06 -14.13
CA LEU A 115 23.14 18.35 -13.65
C LEU A 115 24.19 17.78 -14.60
N LYS A 116 24.08 16.50 -14.99
CA LYS A 116 25.00 15.89 -15.97
C LYS A 116 25.00 16.63 -17.31
N ALA A 117 23.85 17.11 -17.78
CA ALA A 117 23.78 17.90 -19.01
C ALA A 117 24.49 19.25 -18.86
N LYS A 118 24.30 19.95 -17.74
CA LYS A 118 25.01 21.20 -17.42
C LYS A 118 26.52 21.01 -17.29
N GLU A 119 26.97 19.94 -16.63
CA GLU A 119 28.38 19.61 -16.51
C GLU A 119 29.02 19.32 -17.88
N LYS A 120 28.32 18.55 -18.73
CA LYS A 120 28.76 18.30 -20.10
C LYS A 120 28.81 19.60 -20.93
N ALA A 121 27.82 20.47 -20.79
CA ALA A 121 27.80 21.78 -21.46
C ALA A 121 28.99 22.66 -21.03
N LYS A 122 29.24 22.76 -19.72
CA LYS A 122 30.41 23.43 -19.15
C LYS A 122 31.72 22.87 -19.70
N SER A 123 31.91 21.56 -19.63
CA SER A 123 33.13 20.91 -20.13
C SER A 123 33.33 21.13 -21.64
N ASN A 124 32.26 21.11 -22.43
CA ASN A 124 32.33 21.38 -23.86
C ASN A 124 32.71 22.84 -24.15
N PHE A 125 32.14 23.78 -23.41
CA PHE A 125 32.49 25.20 -23.51
C PHE A 125 33.95 25.45 -23.13
N GLU A 126 34.43 24.89 -22.02
CA GLU A 126 35.84 25.01 -21.62
C GLU A 126 36.80 24.44 -22.67
N LYS A 127 36.49 23.25 -23.23
CA LYS A 127 37.28 22.64 -24.31
C LYS A 127 37.28 23.50 -25.58
N ALA A 128 36.15 24.09 -25.94
CA ALA A 128 36.06 25.00 -27.09
C ALA A 128 36.86 26.29 -26.83
N GLY A 129 36.74 26.85 -25.63
CA GLY A 129 37.54 27.98 -25.13
C GLY A 129 39.03 27.76 -25.26
N LYS A 130 39.51 26.60 -24.76
CA LYS A 130 40.92 26.21 -24.85
C LYS A 130 41.38 26.10 -26.31
N LYS A 131 40.64 25.41 -27.17
CA LYS A 131 41.00 25.26 -28.59
C LYS A 131 41.07 26.59 -29.33
N HIS A 132 40.12 27.49 -29.10
CA HIS A 132 40.11 28.82 -29.69
C HIS A 132 41.32 29.65 -29.22
N LYS A 133 41.61 29.65 -27.91
CA LYS A 133 42.78 30.33 -27.33
C LYS A 133 44.10 29.77 -27.88
N ASP A 134 44.23 28.45 -27.96
CA ASP A 134 45.44 27.79 -28.48
C ASP A 134 45.65 28.13 -29.97
N ALA A 135 44.58 28.20 -30.76
CA ALA A 135 44.64 28.60 -32.17
C ALA A 135 45.08 30.06 -32.34
N ILE A 136 44.53 30.99 -31.55
CA ILE A 136 44.97 32.40 -31.54
C ILE A 136 46.45 32.50 -31.16
N SER A 137 46.86 31.85 -30.06
CA SER A 137 48.25 31.90 -29.61
C SER A 137 49.23 31.34 -30.65
N LYS A 138 48.85 30.27 -31.36
CA LYS A 138 49.68 29.69 -32.43
C LYS A 138 49.79 30.65 -33.62
N TYR A 139 48.69 31.26 -34.03
CA TYR A 139 48.67 32.26 -35.10
C TYR A 139 49.55 33.46 -34.79
N GLU A 140 49.39 34.08 -33.61
CA GLU A 140 50.20 35.21 -33.15
C GLU A 140 51.70 34.87 -33.13
N LYS A 141 52.06 33.69 -32.61
CA LYS A 141 53.46 33.22 -32.59
C LYS A 141 54.06 33.07 -34.00
N LEU A 142 53.30 32.55 -34.96
CA LEU A 142 53.78 32.37 -36.34
C LEU A 142 53.87 33.69 -37.08
N LYS A 143 52.87 34.57 -36.89
CA LYS A 143 52.84 35.93 -37.43
C LYS A 143 54.02 36.76 -36.94
N ASN A 144 54.27 36.77 -35.63
CA ASN A 144 55.39 37.50 -35.03
C ASN A 144 56.76 36.97 -35.47
N LYS A 145 56.84 35.68 -35.86
CA LYS A 145 58.07 35.07 -36.39
C LYS A 145 58.25 35.28 -37.91
N GLY A 146 57.29 35.91 -38.60
CA GLY A 146 57.31 36.04 -40.06
C GLY A 146 57.21 34.70 -40.81
N LYS A 147 56.77 33.63 -40.15
CA LYS A 147 56.71 32.26 -40.71
C LYS A 147 55.35 31.93 -41.32
N LEU A 148 54.56 32.93 -41.68
CA LEU A 148 53.19 32.77 -42.14
C LEU A 148 53.06 33.33 -43.56
N SER A 149 52.75 32.46 -44.52
CA SER A 149 52.45 32.88 -45.89
C SER A 149 51.07 33.57 -45.94
N PRO A 150 50.79 34.42 -46.95
CA PRO A 150 49.47 35.04 -47.10
C PRO A 150 48.31 34.03 -47.18
N VAL A 151 48.57 32.86 -47.77
CA VAL A 151 47.58 31.78 -47.89
C VAL A 151 47.36 31.09 -46.54
N ASP A 152 48.44 30.81 -45.79
CA ASP A 152 48.35 30.19 -44.46
C ASP A 152 47.74 31.14 -43.41
N GLU A 153 47.96 32.44 -43.53
CA GLU A 153 47.32 33.47 -42.71
C GLU A 153 45.81 33.43 -42.88
N LYS A 154 45.33 33.45 -44.13
CA LYS A 154 43.89 33.33 -44.43
C LYS A 154 43.31 32.04 -43.86
N LYS A 155 43.96 30.89 -44.05
CA LYS A 155 43.52 29.59 -43.54
C LYS A 155 43.49 29.55 -42.00
N SER A 156 44.47 30.18 -41.35
CA SER A 156 44.54 30.26 -39.89
C SER A 156 43.44 31.13 -39.30
N LEU A 157 43.17 32.28 -39.93
CA LEU A 157 42.06 33.17 -39.56
C LEU A 157 40.70 32.48 -39.73
N GLU A 158 40.48 31.80 -40.85
CA GLU A 158 39.26 31.03 -41.10
C GLU A 158 39.05 29.92 -40.05
N ASN A 159 40.12 29.23 -39.65
CA ASN A 159 40.05 28.22 -38.59
C ASN A 159 39.75 28.84 -37.21
N ILE A 160 40.33 30.01 -36.89
CA ILE A 160 40.03 30.74 -35.65
C ILE A 160 38.55 31.14 -35.62
N GLU A 161 38.02 31.66 -36.72
CA GLU A 161 36.61 32.03 -36.84
C GLU A 161 35.69 30.82 -36.67
N LYS A 162 36.00 29.69 -37.31
CA LYS A 162 35.27 28.41 -37.11
C LYS A 162 35.32 27.93 -35.66
N LEU A 163 36.43 28.13 -34.94
CA LEU A 163 36.56 27.78 -33.53
C LEU A 163 35.81 28.75 -32.62
N LYS A 164 35.75 30.04 -32.97
CA LYS A 164 34.95 31.06 -32.30
C LYS A 164 33.47 30.73 -32.39
N GLU A 165 32.97 30.39 -33.59
CA GLU A 165 31.58 29.93 -33.74
C GLU A 165 31.27 28.71 -32.88
N LYS A 166 32.19 27.74 -32.79
CA LYS A 166 32.02 26.55 -31.94
C LYS A 166 31.98 26.91 -30.46
N LEU A 167 32.77 27.89 -30.04
CA LEU A 167 32.76 28.42 -28.68
C LEU A 167 31.42 29.11 -28.38
N ASP A 168 30.93 29.95 -29.28
CA ASP A 168 29.65 30.65 -29.12
C ASP A 168 28.47 29.66 -29.08
N LYS A 169 28.50 28.63 -29.96
CA LYS A 169 27.53 27.52 -29.97
C LYS A 169 27.60 26.66 -28.70
N ALA A 170 28.75 26.58 -28.03
CA ALA A 170 28.88 25.88 -26.76
C ALA A 170 28.42 26.76 -25.59
N LYS A 171 28.67 28.08 -25.65
CA LYS A 171 28.22 29.08 -24.68
C LYS A 171 26.70 29.18 -24.63
N SER A 172 26.02 29.08 -25.77
CA SER A 172 24.55 29.12 -25.84
C SER A 172 23.86 27.88 -25.25
N LYS A 173 24.61 26.81 -25.00
CA LYS A 173 24.11 25.54 -24.44
C LYS A 173 24.36 25.38 -22.94
N LEU A 174 24.95 26.41 -22.32
CA LEU A 174 25.45 26.44 -20.94
C LEU A 174 24.36 27.00 -20.01
#